data_AF-A0A1E8PW18-F1
#
_entry.id   AF-A0A1E8PW18-F1
#
_cell.length_a   1.000
_cell.length_b   1.000
_cell.length_c   1.000
_cell.angle_alpha   90.00
_cell.angle_beta   90.00
_cell.angle_gamma   90.00
#
_symmetry.space_group_name_H-M   'P 1'
#
loop_
_entity.id
_entity.type
_entity.pdbx_description
1 polymer ?
#
loop_
_entity_poly.entity_id
_entity_poly.type
_entity_poly.pdbx_seq_one_letter_code
_entity_poly.pdbx_strand_id
1 'polypeptide(L)'
;MTARIALALLVIVPAAMAQPWRTTTQQVVLGVAVAVVVLAFAWWRGAFLTTRIARRFAVWQRNRDTSDPKPVAAVSVLLTVDEGAGGALPLDLLAGHVERYGVRCAKVRVTNLDAAGTRRTYVGLTLRAEDNLAALRARSASLPLYDTAEVLGRRLVDQLRELGFEASITDAAEGPWTARATETWRGMRDAAGYLVAYGIPVDDHLGDRLAHVWSYTNRGTWSALEFRGSATSLTVSAVCAVRSDEAPGAVPVPGLRVLDGRQKPLLTALDPRSVEPLDVPAVPLPAGLLRRIVWPAGAAREVGAHARG
;
A
#
# COMPACT_ATOMS: atom_id res chain seq x y z
N MET A 1 -11.03 19.20 0.17
CA MET A 1 -11.37 20.27 1.12
C MET A 1 -11.98 21.48 0.43
N THR A 2 -11.35 21.98 -0.64
CA THR A 2 -11.84 23.09 -1.48
C THR A 2 -13.34 23.01 -1.84
N ALA A 3 -13.79 21.90 -2.43
CA ALA A 3 -15.21 21.73 -2.80
C ALA A 3 -16.17 21.75 -1.60
N ARG A 4 -15.75 21.24 -0.43
CA ARG A 4 -16.58 21.27 0.78
C ARG A 4 -16.71 22.68 1.34
N ILE A 5 -15.61 23.43 1.35
CA ILE A 5 -15.60 24.84 1.77
C ILE A 5 -16.45 25.67 0.81
N ALA A 6 -16.32 25.46 -0.50
CA ALA A 6 -17.13 26.15 -1.50
C ALA A 6 -18.63 25.86 -1.32
N LEU A 7 -19.02 24.59 -1.12
CA LEU A 7 -20.42 24.23 -0.85
C LEU A 7 -20.93 24.86 0.45
N ALA A 8 -20.10 24.91 1.50
CA ALA A 8 -20.45 25.55 2.76
C ALA A 8 -20.70 27.05 2.58
N LEU A 9 -19.78 27.74 1.92
CA LEU A 9 -19.88 29.16 1.64
C LEU A 9 -21.10 29.47 0.76
N LEU A 10 -21.36 28.65 -0.26
CA LEU A 10 -22.50 28.78 -1.16
C LEU A 10 -23.83 28.79 -0.41
N VAL A 11 -23.91 28.10 0.73
CA VAL A 11 -25.16 27.92 1.47
C VAL A 11 -25.23 28.82 2.71
N ILE A 12 -24.10 29.10 3.36
CA ILE A 12 -24.01 30.02 4.51
C ILE A 12 -24.27 31.47 4.09
N VAL A 13 -23.70 31.92 2.98
CA VAL A 13 -23.80 33.33 2.55
C VAL A 13 -25.25 33.73 2.25
N PRO A 14 -26.03 32.97 1.45
CA PRO A 14 -27.44 33.28 1.23
C PRO A 14 -28.29 33.18 2.51
N ALA A 15 -28.00 32.21 3.39
CA ALA A 15 -28.70 32.09 4.65
C ALA A 15 -28.46 33.30 5.57
N ALA A 16 -27.24 33.85 5.59
CA ALA A 16 -26.92 35.08 6.31
C ALA A 16 -27.61 36.31 5.69
N MET A 17 -27.69 36.40 4.35
CA MET A 17 -28.39 37.49 3.67
C MET A 17 -29.91 37.47 3.90
N ALA A 18 -30.49 36.33 4.32
CA ALA A 18 -31.91 36.18 4.64
C ALA A 18 -32.29 36.70 6.05
N GLN A 19 -31.39 37.42 6.74
CA GLN A 19 -31.66 38.09 8.01
C GLN A 19 -32.62 39.28 7.85
N PRO A 20 -33.55 39.53 8.79
CA PRO A 20 -33.87 38.77 10.01
C PRO A 20 -34.92 37.69 9.72
N TRP A 21 -34.60 36.39 9.94
CA TRP A 21 -35.42 35.22 9.55
C TRP A 21 -36.84 35.20 10.16
N ARG A 22 -37.76 36.01 9.64
CA ARG A 22 -39.13 36.21 10.18
C ARG A 22 -40.19 35.42 9.42
N THR A 23 -39.90 35.00 8.19
CA THR A 23 -40.84 34.26 7.34
C THR A 23 -40.53 32.76 7.31
N THR A 24 -41.55 31.94 7.06
CA THR A 24 -41.40 30.47 6.93
C THR A 24 -40.35 30.09 5.88
N THR A 25 -40.33 30.79 4.74
CA THR A 25 -39.36 30.55 3.67
C THR A 25 -37.92 30.81 4.13
N GLN A 26 -37.68 31.91 4.87
CA GLN A 26 -36.35 32.23 5.41
C GLN A 26 -35.88 31.20 6.44
N GLN A 27 -36.79 30.66 7.27
CA GLN A 27 -36.48 29.62 8.23
C GLN A 27 -36.14 28.28 7.56
N VAL A 28 -36.83 27.93 6.46
CA VAL A 28 -36.50 26.74 5.65
C VAL A 28 -35.11 26.87 5.02
N VAL A 29 -34.77 28.04 4.46
CA VAL A 29 -33.43 28.30 3.89
C VAL A 29 -32.35 28.13 4.96
N LEU A 30 -32.56 28.68 6.17
CA LEU A 30 -31.64 28.50 7.29
C LEU A 30 -31.52 27.02 7.70
N GLY A 31 -32.64 26.30 7.79
CA GLY A 31 -32.65 24.88 8.15
C GLY A 31 -31.88 24.01 7.15
N VAL A 32 -32.10 24.21 5.85
CA VAL A 32 -31.34 23.55 4.78
C VAL A 32 -29.86 23.91 4.90
N ALA A 33 -29.55 25.17 5.18
CA ALA A 33 -28.18 25.61 5.31
C ALA A 33 -27.41 24.93 6.44
N VAL A 34 -28.01 24.89 7.62
CA VAL A 34 -27.46 24.17 8.77
C VAL A 34 -27.31 22.68 8.45
N ALA A 35 -28.33 22.05 7.85
CA ALA A 35 -28.29 20.63 7.50
C ALA A 35 -27.15 20.29 6.52
N VAL A 36 -26.97 21.09 5.46
CA VAL A 36 -25.90 20.89 4.48
C VAL A 36 -24.52 21.04 5.12
N VAL A 37 -24.32 22.07 5.95
CA VAL A 37 -23.04 22.28 6.65
C VAL A 37 -22.75 21.13 7.61
N VAL A 38 -23.73 20.72 8.42
CA VAL A 38 -23.59 19.58 9.34
C VAL A 38 -23.27 18.30 8.56
N LEU A 39 -23.97 18.00 7.47
CA LEU A 39 -23.69 16.80 6.67
C LEU A 39 -22.32 16.84 5.96
N ALA A 40 -21.91 18.00 5.46
CA ALA A 40 -20.64 18.17 4.77
C ALA A 40 -19.43 18.01 5.70
N PHE A 41 -19.56 18.49 6.95
CA PHE A 41 -18.49 18.48 7.95
C PHE A 41 -18.68 17.46 9.08
N ALA A 42 -19.75 16.65 9.07
CA ALA A 42 -19.96 15.58 10.02
C ALA A 42 -18.73 14.66 10.04
N TRP A 43 -17.97 14.77 11.11
CA TRP A 43 -16.75 14.01 11.32
C TRP A 43 -17.06 12.80 12.20
N TRP A 44 -16.79 11.61 11.67
CA TRP A 44 -17.11 10.37 12.38
C TRP A 44 -15.96 9.38 12.27
N ARG A 45 -15.35 9.06 13.43
CA ARG A 45 -14.23 8.10 13.56
C ARG A 45 -13.09 8.35 12.55
N GLY A 46 -12.58 9.58 12.49
CA GLY A 46 -11.40 9.93 11.70
C GLY A 46 -11.65 10.21 10.22
N ALA A 47 -12.90 10.15 9.74
CA ALA A 47 -13.25 10.51 8.36
C ALA A 47 -14.58 11.29 8.31
N PHE A 48 -14.78 12.03 7.21
CA PHE A 48 -16.06 12.72 6.96
C PHE A 48 -17.13 11.73 6.50
N LEU A 49 -18.39 11.98 6.85
CA LEU A 49 -19.54 11.16 6.44
C LEU A 49 -19.62 10.98 4.91
N THR A 50 -19.38 12.05 4.16
CA THR A 50 -19.33 12.00 2.69
C THR A 50 -18.27 11.04 2.17
N THR A 51 -17.11 10.95 2.81
CA THR A 51 -16.04 10.00 2.47
C THR A 51 -16.47 8.56 2.77
N ARG A 52 -17.19 8.32 3.87
CA ARG A 52 -17.75 6.99 4.21
C ARG A 52 -18.74 6.52 3.15
N ILE A 53 -19.70 7.37 2.78
CA ILE A 53 -20.75 7.05 1.78
C ILE A 53 -20.11 6.76 0.42
N ALA A 54 -19.21 7.65 -0.03
CA ALA A 54 -18.51 7.46 -1.30
C ALA A 54 -17.72 6.14 -1.34
N ARG A 55 -17.04 5.78 -0.24
CA ARG A 55 -16.34 4.48 -0.15
C ARG A 55 -17.31 3.31 -0.16
N ARG A 56 -18.48 3.42 0.49
CA ARG A 56 -19.46 2.33 0.51
C ARG A 56 -20.03 2.08 -0.89
N PHE A 57 -20.31 3.16 -1.61
CA PHE A 57 -20.70 3.09 -3.01
C PHE A 57 -19.58 2.49 -3.88
N ALA A 58 -18.33 2.91 -3.66
CA ALA A 58 -17.18 2.36 -4.39
C ALA A 58 -16.99 0.85 -4.16
N VAL A 59 -17.14 0.35 -2.92
CA VAL A 59 -17.10 -1.09 -2.62
C VAL A 59 -18.19 -1.83 -3.39
N TRP A 60 -19.42 -1.31 -3.36
CA TRP A 60 -20.53 -1.89 -4.11
C TRP A 60 -20.27 -1.91 -5.62
N GLN A 61 -19.74 -0.82 -6.17
CA GLN A 61 -19.40 -0.71 -7.58
C GLN A 61 -18.30 -1.72 -7.97
N ARG A 62 -17.22 -1.82 -7.19
CA ARG A 62 -16.09 -2.75 -7.45
C ARG A 62 -16.44 -4.23 -7.37
N ASN A 63 -17.53 -4.57 -6.67
CA ASN A 63 -18.05 -5.93 -6.62
C ASN A 63 -18.96 -6.26 -7.81
N ARG A 64 -19.49 -5.23 -8.50
CA ARG A 64 -20.33 -5.39 -9.70
C ARG A 64 -19.54 -5.25 -10.99
N ASP A 65 -18.49 -4.45 -10.94
CA ASP A 65 -17.65 -4.16 -12.08
C ASP A 65 -16.66 -5.31 -12.32
N THR A 66 -16.65 -5.81 -13.55
CA THR A 66 -15.71 -6.81 -14.05
C THR A 66 -14.74 -6.21 -15.08
N SER A 67 -14.70 -4.88 -15.21
CA SER A 67 -13.87 -4.19 -16.19
C SER A 67 -12.38 -4.49 -15.98
N ASP A 68 -11.69 -4.68 -17.10
CA ASP A 68 -10.24 -4.90 -17.08
C ASP A 68 -9.48 -3.66 -16.62
N PRO A 69 -8.34 -3.84 -15.94
CA PRO A 69 -7.46 -2.75 -15.57
C PRO A 69 -7.05 -1.93 -16.80
N LYS A 70 -7.04 -0.60 -16.67
CA LYS A 70 -6.50 0.25 -17.72
C LYS A 70 -4.99 0.00 -17.88
N PRO A 71 -4.46 -0.04 -19.11
CA PRO A 71 -3.03 -0.18 -19.33
C PRO A 71 -2.30 1.03 -18.73
N VAL A 72 -1.28 0.75 -17.92
CA VAL A 72 -0.41 1.75 -17.31
C VAL A 72 0.92 1.72 -18.06
N ALA A 73 1.46 2.88 -18.43
CA ALA A 73 2.78 3.01 -19.05
C ALA A 73 3.93 2.84 -18.02
N ALA A 74 3.92 1.69 -17.33
CA ALA A 74 4.88 1.31 -16.30
C ALA A 74 5.28 -0.16 -16.48
N VAL A 75 6.53 -0.47 -16.18
CA VAL A 75 7.05 -1.84 -16.16
C VAL A 75 7.59 -2.13 -14.77
N SER A 76 7.30 -3.32 -14.25
CA SER A 76 7.90 -3.81 -13.02
C SER A 76 8.76 -5.03 -13.31
N VAL A 77 9.95 -5.06 -12.71
CA VAL A 77 10.80 -6.27 -12.63
C VAL A 77 10.76 -6.74 -11.19
N LEU A 78 10.58 -8.05 -11.01
CA LEU A 78 10.43 -8.67 -9.70
C LEU A 78 11.58 -9.64 -9.47
N LEU A 79 12.10 -9.61 -8.25
CA LEU A 79 13.18 -10.48 -7.79
C LEU A 79 12.64 -11.33 -6.64
N THR A 80 13.02 -12.60 -6.60
CA THR A 80 12.97 -13.44 -5.40
C THR A 80 14.28 -13.34 -4.64
N VAL A 81 14.20 -13.31 -3.31
CA VAL A 81 15.37 -13.25 -2.43
C VAL A 81 15.21 -14.26 -1.30
N ASP A 82 16.10 -15.24 -1.28
CA ASP A 82 16.14 -16.27 -0.24
C ASP A 82 17.30 -16.03 0.73
N GLU A 83 17.16 -16.59 1.93
CA GLU A 83 18.17 -16.58 2.98
C GLU A 83 19.36 -17.41 2.49
N GLY A 84 20.44 -16.72 2.14
CA GLY A 84 21.74 -17.30 1.86
C GLY A 84 22.64 -17.22 3.11
N ALA A 85 23.91 -16.87 2.93
CA ALA A 85 24.79 -16.47 4.03
C ALA A 85 24.51 -15.04 4.53
N GLY A 86 23.71 -14.28 3.79
CA GLY A 86 23.28 -12.92 4.15
C GLY A 86 22.30 -12.92 5.31
N GLY A 87 22.53 -12.06 6.30
CA GLY A 87 21.64 -11.86 7.44
C GLY A 87 20.37 -11.08 7.09
N ALA A 88 20.17 -9.93 7.72
CA ALA A 88 19.02 -9.06 7.42
C ALA A 88 19.18 -8.38 6.05
N LEU A 89 18.09 -8.34 5.28
CA LEU A 89 18.05 -7.71 3.95
C LEU A 89 18.39 -6.21 4.07
N PRO A 90 19.35 -5.69 3.28
CA PRO A 90 19.82 -4.32 3.41
C PRO A 90 18.81 -3.31 2.84
N LEU A 91 17.87 -2.85 3.65
CA LEU A 91 16.82 -1.92 3.22
C LEU A 91 17.38 -0.59 2.69
N ASP A 92 18.50 -0.10 3.23
CA ASP A 92 19.19 1.11 2.73
C ASP A 92 19.61 0.95 1.26
N LEU A 93 20.13 -0.23 0.89
CA LEU A 93 20.51 -0.54 -0.49
C LEU A 93 19.29 -0.51 -1.41
N LEU A 94 18.18 -1.11 -0.98
CA LEU A 94 16.93 -1.15 -1.76
C LEU A 94 16.34 0.25 -1.95
N ALA A 95 16.29 1.05 -0.88
CA ALA A 95 15.82 2.43 -0.96
C ALA A 95 16.69 3.28 -1.91
N GLY A 96 18.00 3.04 -1.95
CA GLY A 96 18.92 3.70 -2.89
C GLY A 96 18.64 3.39 -4.36
N HIS A 97 17.99 2.27 -4.69
CA HIS A 97 17.57 1.95 -6.06
C HIS A 97 16.33 2.72 -6.54
N VAL A 98 15.71 3.55 -5.69
CA VAL A 98 14.70 4.52 -6.14
C VAL A 98 15.27 5.45 -7.20
N GLU A 99 16.54 5.84 -7.06
CA GLU A 99 17.22 6.65 -8.07
C GLU A 99 18.70 6.31 -8.10
N ARG A 100 19.12 5.57 -9.14
CA ARG A 100 20.50 5.10 -9.29
C ARG A 100 20.85 4.92 -10.76
N TYR A 101 22.13 5.06 -11.10
CA TYR A 101 22.64 4.85 -12.45
C TYR A 101 21.95 5.70 -13.54
N GLY A 102 21.49 6.91 -13.18
CA GLY A 102 20.79 7.81 -14.09
C GLY A 102 19.36 7.36 -14.45
N VAL A 103 18.78 6.44 -13.68
CA VAL A 103 17.40 5.96 -13.85
C VAL A 103 16.67 6.07 -12.51
N ARG A 104 15.39 6.45 -12.59
CA ARG A 104 14.50 6.65 -11.45
C ARG A 104 13.38 5.63 -11.46
N CYS A 105 13.30 4.80 -10.43
CA CYS A 105 12.16 3.94 -10.20
C CYS A 105 10.99 4.78 -9.67
N ALA A 106 9.80 4.56 -10.22
CA ALA A 106 8.55 5.11 -9.67
C ALA A 106 8.28 4.56 -8.27
N LYS A 107 8.70 3.31 -8.01
CA LYS A 107 8.78 2.71 -6.69
C LYS A 107 9.81 1.58 -6.62
N VAL A 108 10.37 1.37 -5.45
CA VAL A 108 11.05 0.12 -5.06
C VAL A 108 10.30 -0.46 -3.88
N ARG A 109 9.91 -1.73 -3.96
CA ARG A 109 9.13 -2.38 -2.89
C ARG A 109 9.77 -3.68 -2.47
N VAL A 110 9.88 -3.90 -1.18
CA VAL A 110 10.13 -5.23 -0.61
C VAL A 110 8.83 -5.78 -0.02
N THR A 111 8.53 -7.05 -0.28
CA THR A 111 7.32 -7.73 0.20
C THR A 111 7.68 -9.10 0.76
N ASN A 112 7.23 -9.39 1.97
CA ASN A 112 7.30 -10.73 2.57
C ASN A 112 5.92 -11.37 2.53
N LEU A 113 5.89 -12.65 2.15
CA LEU A 113 4.77 -13.56 2.37
C LEU A 113 5.21 -14.61 3.40
N ASP A 114 4.61 -14.55 4.58
CA ASP A 114 4.72 -15.56 5.62
C ASP A 114 3.50 -16.48 5.54
N ALA A 115 3.68 -17.72 5.06
CA ALA A 115 2.62 -18.71 4.93
C ALA A 115 3.15 -20.13 5.11
N ALA A 116 2.38 -20.98 5.78
CA ALA A 116 2.68 -22.41 5.99
C ALA A 116 4.10 -22.67 6.56
N GLY A 117 4.56 -21.82 7.49
CA GLY A 117 5.90 -21.93 8.10
C GLY A 117 7.04 -21.53 7.16
N THR A 118 6.74 -21.03 5.96
CA THR A 118 7.74 -20.54 5.01
C THR A 118 7.59 -19.04 4.82
N ARG A 119 8.72 -18.35 4.65
CA ARG A 119 8.76 -16.97 4.21
C ARG A 119 9.28 -16.91 2.79
N ARG A 120 8.58 -16.18 1.93
CA ARG A 120 9.06 -15.77 0.61
C ARG A 120 9.24 -14.27 0.58
N THR A 121 10.39 -13.82 0.12
CA THR A 121 10.70 -12.39 0.02
C THR A 121 10.84 -12.00 -1.45
N TYR A 122 10.11 -10.94 -1.82
CA TYR A 122 10.12 -10.37 -3.16
C TYR A 122 10.61 -8.93 -3.12
N VAL A 123 11.42 -8.54 -4.10
CA VAL A 123 11.82 -7.14 -4.33
C VAL A 123 11.38 -6.71 -5.72
N GLY A 124 10.51 -5.70 -5.80
CA GLY A 124 9.99 -5.15 -7.04
C GLY A 124 10.60 -3.78 -7.35
N LEU A 125 11.04 -3.60 -8.59
CA LEU A 125 11.49 -2.33 -9.16
C LEU A 125 10.50 -1.92 -10.25
N THR A 126 9.77 -0.83 -10.04
CA THR A 126 8.81 -0.33 -11.05
C THR A 126 9.31 0.97 -11.66
N LEU A 127 9.43 0.99 -12.98
CA LEU A 127 9.78 2.17 -13.76
C LEU A 127 8.56 2.71 -14.50
N ARG A 128 8.54 4.03 -14.68
CA ARG A 128 7.60 4.72 -15.57
C ARG A 128 8.38 5.38 -16.69
N ALA A 129 7.82 5.33 -17.91
CA ALA A 129 8.44 5.97 -19.06
C ALA A 129 8.59 7.49 -18.87
N GLU A 130 7.54 8.12 -18.31
CA GLU A 130 7.45 9.57 -18.09
C GLU A 130 8.60 10.10 -17.22
N ASP A 131 8.93 9.37 -16.15
CA ASP A 131 9.98 9.74 -15.19
C ASP A 131 11.40 9.55 -15.75
N ASN A 132 11.55 8.81 -16.86
CA ASN A 132 12.84 8.38 -17.41
C ASN A 132 13.05 8.71 -18.88
N LEU A 133 12.20 9.57 -19.46
CA LEU A 133 12.15 9.77 -20.91
C LEU A 133 13.51 10.19 -21.50
N ALA A 134 14.26 11.04 -20.81
CA ALA A 134 15.59 11.47 -21.24
C ALA A 134 16.58 10.30 -21.29
N ALA A 135 16.61 9.47 -20.25
CA ALA A 135 17.48 8.29 -20.17
C ALA A 135 17.10 7.23 -21.22
N LEU A 136 15.80 7.03 -21.46
CA LEU A 136 15.31 6.10 -22.47
C LEU A 136 15.64 6.56 -23.89
N ARG A 137 15.46 7.85 -24.19
CA ARG A 137 15.81 8.46 -25.49
C ARG A 137 17.30 8.37 -25.80
N ALA A 138 18.16 8.54 -24.78
CA ALA A 138 19.60 8.42 -24.94
C ALA A 138 20.04 7.00 -25.32
N ARG A 139 19.25 5.98 -24.98
CA ARG A 139 19.54 4.57 -25.29
C ARG A 139 19.03 4.16 -26.67
N SER A 140 17.81 4.57 -27.03
CA SER A 140 17.21 4.25 -28.33
C SER A 140 15.95 5.08 -28.60
N ALA A 141 15.67 5.31 -29.88
CA ALA A 141 14.40 5.87 -30.34
C ALA A 141 13.18 4.99 -30.00
N SER A 142 13.39 3.68 -29.78
CA SER A 142 12.34 2.73 -29.38
C SER A 142 11.92 2.82 -27.91
N LEU A 143 12.57 3.67 -27.10
CA LEU A 143 12.29 3.85 -25.67
C LEU A 143 12.24 2.52 -24.89
N PRO A 144 13.37 1.78 -24.79
CA PRO A 144 13.40 0.40 -24.28
C PRO A 144 13.21 0.34 -22.75
N LEU A 145 11.96 0.53 -22.30
CA LEU A 145 11.60 0.61 -20.89
C LEU A 145 11.80 -0.74 -20.18
N TYR A 146 11.35 -1.83 -20.79
CA TYR A 146 11.48 -3.17 -20.22
C TYR A 146 12.95 -3.56 -20.07
N ASP A 147 13.74 -3.46 -21.15
CA ASP A 147 15.18 -3.80 -21.11
C ASP A 147 15.93 -2.96 -20.07
N THR A 148 15.57 -1.67 -19.93
CA THR A 148 16.17 -0.79 -18.92
C THR A 148 15.82 -1.26 -17.49
N ALA A 149 14.57 -1.65 -17.25
CA ALA A 149 14.14 -2.19 -15.96
C ALA A 149 14.82 -3.53 -15.67
N GLU A 150 14.94 -4.40 -16.67
CA GLU A 150 15.58 -5.72 -16.53
C GLU A 150 17.07 -5.59 -16.18
N VAL A 151 17.80 -4.69 -16.85
CA VAL A 151 19.20 -4.41 -16.53
C VAL A 151 19.37 -3.89 -15.09
N LEU A 152 18.47 -3.03 -14.62
CA LEU A 152 18.45 -2.59 -13.22
C LEU A 152 18.20 -3.76 -12.26
N GLY A 153 17.24 -4.63 -12.58
CA GLY A 153 16.95 -5.84 -11.81
C GLY A 153 18.17 -6.76 -11.71
N ARG A 154 18.84 -7.04 -12.83
CA ARG A 154 20.06 -7.87 -12.86
C ARG A 154 21.18 -7.27 -12.00
N ARG A 155 21.39 -5.96 -12.07
CA ARG A 155 22.37 -5.27 -11.21
C ARG A 155 22.05 -5.38 -9.73
N LEU A 156 20.78 -5.30 -9.35
CA LEU A 156 20.37 -5.49 -7.96
C LEU A 156 20.55 -6.96 -7.53
N VAL A 157 20.23 -7.93 -8.39
CA VAL A 157 20.53 -9.35 -8.14
C VAL A 157 22.01 -9.55 -7.86
N ASP A 158 22.89 -9.02 -8.72
CA ASP A 158 24.34 -9.17 -8.56
C ASP A 158 24.81 -8.56 -7.22
N GLN A 159 24.32 -7.38 -6.85
CA GLN A 159 24.65 -6.74 -5.56
C GLN A 159 24.15 -7.53 -4.35
N LEU A 160 22.95 -8.12 -4.43
CA LEU A 160 22.43 -8.96 -3.35
C LEU A 160 23.26 -10.26 -3.21
N ARG A 161 23.68 -10.85 -4.32
CA ARG A 161 24.57 -12.02 -4.33
C ARG A 161 25.95 -11.72 -3.77
N GLU A 162 26.52 -10.55 -4.10
CA GLU A 162 27.77 -10.07 -3.50
C GLU A 162 27.67 -9.93 -1.97
N LEU A 163 26.47 -9.64 -1.44
CA LEU A 163 26.18 -9.57 -0.01
C LEU A 163 25.79 -10.93 0.61
N GLY A 164 25.86 -12.02 -0.15
CA GLY A 164 25.62 -13.38 0.31
C GLY A 164 24.16 -13.84 0.26
N PHE A 165 23.26 -13.11 -0.41
CA PHE A 165 21.88 -13.55 -0.63
C PHE A 165 21.74 -14.37 -1.92
N GLU A 166 20.84 -15.34 -1.91
CA GLU A 166 20.40 -16.01 -3.13
C GLU A 166 19.28 -15.15 -3.76
N ALA A 167 19.58 -14.50 -4.88
CA ALA A 167 18.63 -13.64 -5.58
C ALA A 167 18.48 -14.02 -7.06
N SER A 168 17.28 -13.87 -7.62
CA SER A 168 16.99 -14.12 -9.03
C SER A 168 15.79 -13.29 -9.50
N ILE A 169 15.73 -12.98 -10.80
CA ILE A 169 14.55 -12.37 -11.41
C ILE A 169 13.46 -13.44 -11.56
N THR A 170 12.21 -13.09 -11.29
CA THR A 170 11.06 -13.98 -11.42
C THR A 170 9.85 -13.23 -11.96
N ASP A 171 9.01 -13.93 -12.73
CA ASP A 171 7.64 -13.48 -13.05
C ASP A 171 6.60 -14.13 -12.13
N ALA A 172 7.02 -15.14 -11.35
CA ALA A 172 6.17 -15.87 -10.43
C ALA A 172 6.16 -15.19 -9.06
N ALA A 173 4.96 -14.78 -8.63
CA ALA A 173 4.71 -14.32 -7.28
C ALA A 173 3.32 -14.75 -6.83
N GLU A 174 3.22 -15.11 -5.55
CA GLU A 174 1.95 -15.42 -4.93
C GLU A 174 1.25 -14.12 -4.50
N GLY A 175 0.13 -13.83 -5.17
CA GLY A 175 -0.73 -12.69 -4.85
C GLY A 175 -1.51 -12.90 -3.54
N PRO A 176 -2.01 -11.82 -2.92
CA PRO A 176 -2.67 -11.91 -1.61
C PRO A 176 -3.99 -12.69 -1.60
N TRP A 177 -4.66 -12.83 -2.74
CA TRP A 177 -6.00 -13.39 -2.83
C TRP A 177 -6.17 -14.21 -4.12
N THR A 178 -7.13 -15.14 -4.07
CA THR A 178 -7.46 -16.04 -5.18
C THR A 178 -8.67 -15.53 -5.97
N ALA A 179 -8.90 -16.07 -7.17
CA ALA A 179 -10.00 -15.65 -8.02
C ALA A 179 -11.37 -15.76 -7.31
N ARG A 180 -12.26 -14.79 -7.57
CA ARG A 180 -13.61 -14.64 -6.99
C ARG A 180 -13.69 -14.14 -5.53
N ALA A 181 -12.74 -13.34 -5.06
CA ALA A 181 -12.94 -12.63 -3.79
C ALA A 181 -13.92 -11.45 -3.90
N THR A 182 -14.71 -11.25 -2.85
CA THR A 182 -15.65 -10.13 -2.72
C THR A 182 -15.15 -9.12 -1.70
N GLU A 183 -15.19 -7.83 -2.04
CA GLU A 183 -14.86 -6.77 -1.10
C GLU A 183 -16.01 -6.54 -0.11
N THR A 184 -15.70 -6.64 1.18
CA THR A 184 -16.57 -6.17 2.27
C THR A 184 -16.06 -4.82 2.78
N TRP A 185 -16.81 -4.18 3.67
CA TRP A 185 -16.36 -2.92 4.27
C TRP A 185 -15.03 -3.04 5.02
N ARG A 186 -14.78 -4.18 5.67
CA ARG A 186 -13.63 -4.39 6.59
C ARG A 186 -12.55 -5.34 6.05
N GLY A 187 -12.77 -5.99 4.92
CA GLY A 187 -11.83 -6.97 4.37
C GLY A 187 -12.29 -7.56 3.04
N MET A 188 -11.48 -8.39 2.43
CA MET A 188 -11.87 -9.27 1.33
C MET A 188 -12.34 -10.62 1.88
N ARG A 189 -13.32 -11.24 1.24
CA ARG A 189 -13.72 -12.62 1.51
C ARG A 189 -13.52 -13.46 0.26
N ASP A 190 -12.79 -14.56 0.40
CA ASP A 190 -12.58 -15.56 -0.66
C ASP A 190 -12.84 -16.98 -0.13
N ALA A 191 -12.52 -18.00 -0.93
CA ALA A 191 -12.72 -19.40 -0.54
C ALA A 191 -11.83 -19.83 0.64
N ALA A 192 -10.73 -19.10 0.90
CA ALA A 192 -9.77 -19.37 1.97
C ALA A 192 -9.97 -18.41 3.16
N GLY A 193 -11.19 -17.91 3.36
CA GLY A 193 -11.59 -17.10 4.51
C GLY A 193 -11.62 -15.60 4.24
N TYR A 194 -11.13 -14.83 5.20
CA TYR A 194 -11.05 -13.38 5.17
C TYR A 194 -9.61 -12.91 5.05
N LEU A 195 -9.42 -11.84 4.31
CA LEU A 195 -8.14 -11.17 4.16
C LEU A 195 -8.32 -9.68 4.43
N VAL A 196 -7.57 -9.14 5.39
CA VAL A 196 -7.68 -7.74 5.79
C VAL A 196 -6.34 -7.06 5.66
N ALA A 197 -6.31 -5.97 4.90
CA ALA A 197 -5.16 -5.09 4.77
C ALA A 197 -5.24 -3.91 5.76
N TYR A 198 -4.09 -3.61 6.34
CA TYR A 198 -3.87 -2.54 7.30
C TYR A 198 -2.70 -1.66 6.86
N GLY A 199 -2.78 -0.38 7.17
CA GLY A 199 -1.64 0.53 7.06
C GLY A 199 -0.78 0.41 8.31
N ILE A 200 0.54 0.31 8.15
CA ILE A 200 1.48 0.37 9.27
C ILE A 200 2.00 1.81 9.33
N PRO A 201 1.80 2.54 10.44
CA PRO A 201 2.42 3.85 10.55
C PRO A 201 3.94 3.72 10.45
N VAL A 202 4.57 4.70 9.80
CA VAL A 202 6.03 4.76 9.68
C VAL A 202 6.51 5.78 10.71
N ASP A 203 6.99 5.25 11.83
CA ASP A 203 7.59 5.99 12.94
C ASP A 203 8.69 5.09 13.57
N ASP A 204 9.27 5.49 14.69
CA ASP A 204 10.36 4.75 15.36
C ASP A 204 9.98 3.31 15.79
N HIS A 205 8.69 3.00 15.91
CA HIS A 205 8.16 1.66 16.26
C HIS A 205 7.79 0.81 15.04
N LEU A 206 8.20 1.20 13.83
CA LEU A 206 7.92 0.42 12.62
C LEU A 206 8.52 -1.00 12.69
N GLY A 207 9.76 -1.14 13.16
CA GLY A 207 10.44 -2.44 13.30
C GLY A 207 9.67 -3.38 14.22
N ASP A 208 9.28 -2.92 15.40
CA ASP A 208 8.54 -3.70 16.39
C ASP A 208 7.19 -4.17 15.85
N ARG A 209 6.45 -3.29 15.16
CA ARG A 209 5.16 -3.65 14.55
C ARG A 209 5.32 -4.67 13.43
N LEU A 210 6.35 -4.57 12.61
CA LEU A 210 6.64 -5.57 11.58
C LEU A 210 6.97 -6.92 12.22
N ALA A 211 7.80 -6.94 13.27
CA ALA A 211 8.10 -8.16 14.02
C ALA A 211 6.83 -8.82 14.60
N HIS A 212 5.92 -8.03 15.17
CA HIS A 212 4.62 -8.52 15.67
C HIS A 212 3.70 -9.03 14.55
N VAL A 213 3.67 -8.34 13.39
CA VAL A 213 2.92 -8.82 12.22
C VAL A 213 3.48 -10.17 11.76
N TRP A 214 4.80 -10.31 11.75
CA TRP A 214 5.48 -11.54 11.37
C TRP A 214 5.38 -12.67 12.39
N SER A 215 5.09 -12.38 13.65
CA SER A 215 4.80 -13.42 14.66
C SER A 215 3.36 -13.92 14.57
N TYR A 216 2.50 -13.25 13.79
CA TYR A 216 1.13 -13.68 13.55
C TYR A 216 1.13 -14.84 12.55
N THR A 217 1.35 -16.05 13.05
CA THR A 217 1.44 -17.32 12.29
C THR A 217 0.07 -17.81 11.82
N ASN A 218 -0.70 -16.94 11.18
CA ASN A 218 -1.96 -17.34 10.55
C ASN A 218 -1.71 -17.78 9.10
N ARG A 219 -2.77 -18.29 8.46
CA ARG A 219 -2.82 -18.88 7.09
C ARG A 219 -2.14 -18.09 5.96
N GLY A 220 -1.65 -16.89 6.23
CA GLY A 220 -0.89 -16.06 5.31
C GLY A 220 -0.82 -14.63 5.81
N THR A 221 0.39 -14.10 5.97
CA THR A 221 0.62 -12.69 6.26
C THR A 221 1.50 -12.09 5.17
N TRP A 222 0.98 -11.06 4.52
CA TRP A 222 1.74 -10.23 3.59
C TRP A 222 2.18 -8.98 4.32
N SER A 223 3.42 -8.55 4.10
CA SER A 223 3.92 -7.27 4.61
C SER A 223 4.79 -6.63 3.56
N ALA A 224 4.68 -5.31 3.39
CA ALA A 224 5.46 -4.60 2.39
C ALA A 224 5.94 -3.24 2.90
N LEU A 225 7.17 -2.90 2.51
CA LEU A 225 7.71 -1.55 2.54
C LEU A 225 7.90 -1.06 1.11
N GLU A 226 7.38 0.12 0.82
CA GLU A 226 7.51 0.75 -0.49
C GLU A 226 8.21 2.11 -0.37
N PHE A 227 9.30 2.24 -1.12
CA PHE A 227 10.11 3.43 -1.25
C PHE A 227 9.77 4.15 -2.56
N ARG A 228 9.68 5.48 -2.49
CA ARG A 228 9.36 6.36 -3.62
C ARG A 228 10.11 7.68 -3.47
N GLY A 229 10.10 8.49 -4.54
CA GLY A 229 10.61 9.86 -4.49
C GLY A 229 11.87 10.00 -5.34
N SER A 230 12.87 10.67 -4.80
CA SER A 230 14.18 10.91 -5.42
C SER A 230 15.28 10.61 -4.42
N ALA A 231 16.54 10.56 -4.85
CA ALA A 231 17.69 10.38 -3.96
C ALA A 231 17.72 11.41 -2.80
N THR A 232 17.21 12.63 -3.04
CA THR A 232 17.16 13.72 -2.03
C THR A 232 15.84 13.83 -1.27
N SER A 233 14.79 13.14 -1.71
CA SER A 233 13.44 13.27 -1.17
C SER A 233 12.74 11.92 -1.12
N LEU A 234 13.40 10.94 -0.49
CA LEU A 234 12.87 9.60 -0.30
C LEU A 234 11.67 9.61 0.64
N THR A 235 10.65 8.87 0.27
CA THR A 235 9.46 8.62 1.07
C THR A 235 9.26 7.12 1.22
N VAL A 236 8.66 6.72 2.34
CA VAL A 236 8.37 5.33 2.65
C VAL A 236 6.92 5.18 3.07
N SER A 237 6.33 4.06 2.68
CA SER A 237 5.02 3.61 3.13
C SER A 237 5.07 2.13 3.51
N ALA A 238 4.22 1.73 4.44
CA ALA A 238 4.21 0.39 5.00
C ALA A 238 2.79 -0.15 5.13
N VAL A 239 2.59 -1.40 4.73
CA VAL A 239 1.31 -2.10 4.83
C VAL A 239 1.50 -3.55 5.21
N CYS A 240 0.46 -4.15 5.76
CA CYS A 240 0.36 -5.60 5.87
C CYS A 240 -1.04 -6.07 5.51
N ALA A 241 -1.17 -7.34 5.15
CA ALA A 241 -2.44 -8.03 5.05
C ALA A 241 -2.37 -9.35 5.83
N VAL A 242 -3.42 -9.63 6.59
CA VAL A 242 -3.51 -10.81 7.45
C VAL A 242 -4.71 -11.64 7.03
N ARG A 243 -4.47 -12.92 6.79
CA ARG A 243 -5.50 -13.92 6.50
C ARG A 243 -6.05 -14.53 7.78
N SER A 244 -7.36 -14.74 7.84
CA SER A 244 -8.08 -15.32 8.98
C SER A 244 -9.27 -16.15 8.51
N ASP A 245 -9.60 -17.20 9.25
CA ASP A 245 -10.83 -17.99 9.00
C ASP A 245 -12.07 -17.24 9.52
N GLU A 246 -11.89 -16.35 10.49
CA GLU A 246 -12.95 -15.58 11.14
C GLU A 246 -13.18 -14.21 10.49
N ALA A 247 -14.41 -13.73 10.60
CA ALA A 247 -14.79 -12.41 10.10
C ALA A 247 -13.96 -11.30 10.80
N PRO A 248 -13.64 -10.19 10.10
CA PRO A 248 -12.81 -9.12 10.66
C PRO A 248 -13.37 -8.50 11.95
N GLY A 249 -12.65 -8.71 13.05
CA GLY A 249 -12.96 -8.21 14.39
C GLY A 249 -12.01 -7.12 14.85
N ALA A 250 -11.32 -7.36 15.97
CA ALA A 250 -10.31 -6.45 16.50
C ALA A 250 -9.05 -6.43 15.61
N VAL A 251 -8.30 -5.33 15.69
CA VAL A 251 -7.04 -5.19 14.97
C VAL A 251 -6.00 -6.13 15.59
N PRO A 252 -5.33 -7.00 14.82
CA PRO A 252 -4.50 -8.07 15.36
C PRO A 252 -3.21 -7.57 16.04
N VAL A 253 -2.68 -6.43 15.58
CA VAL A 253 -1.48 -5.80 16.14
C VAL A 253 -1.81 -4.35 16.53
N PRO A 254 -1.55 -3.93 17.78
CA PRO A 254 -1.75 -2.56 18.22
C PRO A 254 -1.04 -1.54 17.32
N GLY A 255 -1.71 -0.42 17.05
CA GLY A 255 -1.16 0.67 16.25
C GLY A 255 -1.31 0.52 14.74
N LEU A 256 -1.77 -0.63 14.23
CA LEU A 256 -2.15 -0.76 12.82
C LEU A 256 -3.39 0.11 12.50
N ARG A 257 -3.39 0.69 11.31
CA ARG A 257 -4.48 1.55 10.82
C ARG A 257 -5.45 0.72 9.98
N VAL A 258 -6.71 0.74 10.38
CA VAL A 258 -7.81 0.12 9.62
C VAL A 258 -8.10 0.94 8.36
N LEU A 259 -8.21 0.25 7.23
CA LEU A 259 -8.41 0.87 5.90
C LEU A 259 -9.77 0.46 5.31
N ASP A 260 -10.81 0.74 6.07
CA ASP A 260 -12.21 0.45 5.73
C ASP A 260 -12.62 1.01 4.35
N GLY A 261 -13.24 0.16 3.54
CA GLY A 261 -13.76 0.46 2.20
C GLY A 261 -12.70 0.60 1.09
N ARG A 262 -11.45 0.21 1.36
CA ARG A 262 -10.30 0.31 0.43
C ARG A 262 -9.51 -1.00 0.34
N GLN A 263 -10.13 -2.13 0.66
CA GLN A 263 -9.45 -3.41 0.81
C GLN A 263 -9.04 -3.98 -0.54
N LYS A 264 -9.94 -4.00 -1.53
CA LYS A 264 -9.62 -4.52 -2.87
C LYS A 264 -8.52 -3.71 -3.58
N PRO A 265 -8.59 -2.36 -3.66
CA PRO A 265 -7.51 -1.58 -4.27
C PRO A 265 -6.18 -1.78 -3.56
N LEU A 266 -6.18 -1.80 -2.21
CA LEU A 266 -4.95 -1.95 -1.46
C LEU A 266 -4.33 -3.33 -1.61
N LEU A 267 -5.13 -4.40 -1.62
CA LEU A 267 -4.65 -5.76 -1.83
C LEU A 267 -4.20 -6.00 -3.27
N THR A 268 -4.86 -5.37 -4.24
CA THR A 268 -4.42 -5.36 -5.64
C THR A 268 -3.08 -4.63 -5.77
N ALA A 269 -2.94 -3.48 -5.11
CA ALA A 269 -1.69 -2.75 -5.04
C ALA A 269 -0.60 -3.52 -4.29
N LEU A 270 -0.94 -4.33 -3.28
CA LEU A 270 0.00 -5.11 -2.46
C LEU A 270 0.56 -6.34 -3.18
N ASP A 271 -0.10 -6.85 -4.24
CA ASP A 271 0.48 -7.91 -5.07
C ASP A 271 1.90 -7.52 -5.51
N PRO A 272 2.92 -8.38 -5.31
CA PRO A 272 4.30 -8.06 -5.67
C PRO A 272 4.47 -7.68 -7.15
N ARG A 273 3.60 -8.17 -8.03
CA ARG A 273 3.62 -7.89 -9.48
C ARG A 273 2.93 -6.57 -9.84
N SER A 274 2.22 -5.96 -8.89
CA SER A 274 1.47 -4.74 -9.15
C SER A 274 2.41 -3.58 -9.45
N VAL A 275 2.10 -2.81 -10.50
CA VAL A 275 2.77 -1.53 -10.80
C VAL A 275 2.19 -0.36 -9.98
N GLU A 276 1.05 -0.57 -9.31
CA GLU A 276 0.36 0.49 -8.58
C GLU A 276 1.03 0.83 -7.23
N PRO A 277 0.93 2.09 -6.77
CA PRO A 277 1.31 2.47 -5.43
C PRO A 277 0.54 1.78 -4.34
N LEU A 278 1.19 1.61 -3.18
CA LEU A 278 0.45 1.43 -1.95
C LEU A 278 -0.38 2.70 -1.68
N ASP A 279 -1.70 2.56 -1.72
CA ASP A 279 -2.65 3.67 -1.55
C ASP A 279 -2.83 4.05 -0.05
N VAL A 280 -1.71 4.21 0.63
CA VAL A 280 -1.58 4.64 2.03
C VAL A 280 -0.66 5.85 2.11
N PRO A 281 -0.78 6.69 3.15
CA PRO A 281 0.11 7.84 3.31
C PRO A 281 1.58 7.42 3.34
N ALA A 282 2.37 7.96 2.42
CA ALA A 282 3.82 7.91 2.49
C ALA A 282 4.32 9.08 3.35
N VAL A 283 5.40 8.87 4.08
CA VAL A 283 6.08 9.91 4.87
C VAL A 283 7.52 10.06 4.39
N PRO A 284 8.15 11.24 4.55
CA PRO A 284 9.60 11.38 4.33
C PRO A 284 10.36 10.33 5.13
N LEU A 285 11.34 9.67 4.51
CA LEU A 285 12.10 8.60 5.13
C LEU A 285 12.91 9.16 6.32
N PRO A 286 12.62 8.76 7.57
CA PRO A 286 13.38 9.24 8.72
C PRO A 286 14.80 8.69 8.69
N ALA A 287 15.78 9.52 9.04
CA ALA A 287 17.18 9.13 9.09
C ALA A 287 17.41 7.94 10.03
N GLY A 288 18.16 6.94 9.57
CA GLY A 288 18.50 5.76 10.37
C GLY A 288 17.33 4.80 10.66
N LEU A 289 16.11 5.05 10.15
CA LEU A 289 14.97 4.15 10.34
C LEU A 289 15.25 2.75 9.76
N LEU A 290 15.76 2.67 8.54
CA LEU A 290 15.96 1.40 7.84
C LEU A 290 17.00 0.50 8.53
N ARG A 291 18.02 1.08 9.15
CA ARG A 291 19.05 0.33 9.90
C ARG A 291 18.53 -0.32 11.18
N ARG A 292 17.42 0.19 11.71
CA ARG A 292 16.76 -0.35 12.92
C ARG A 292 15.77 -1.48 12.57
N ILE A 293 15.46 -1.67 11.29
CA ILE A 293 14.53 -2.70 10.83
C ILE A 293 15.35 -3.91 10.38
N VAL A 294 15.20 -5.00 11.12
CA VAL A 294 15.74 -6.31 10.72
C VAL A 294 14.73 -6.93 9.75
N TRP A 295 14.92 -6.69 8.44
CA TRP A 295 14.06 -7.31 7.43
C TRP A 295 14.55 -8.71 7.08
N PRO A 296 13.79 -9.77 7.36
CA PRO A 296 14.20 -11.14 7.08
C PRO A 296 14.07 -11.49 5.59
N ALA A 297 15.05 -12.20 5.04
CA ALA A 297 15.02 -12.80 3.71
C ALA A 297 14.34 -14.19 3.74
N GLY A 298 14.00 -14.75 2.59
CA GLY A 298 13.18 -15.97 2.48
C GLY A 298 13.76 -17.15 3.27
N ALA A 299 13.04 -17.63 4.28
CA ALA A 299 13.52 -18.63 5.23
C ALA A 299 12.43 -19.68 5.49
N ALA A 300 12.84 -20.94 5.71
CA ALA A 300 11.99 -21.90 6.39
C ALA A 300 11.97 -21.51 7.88
N ARG A 301 10.80 -21.12 8.41
CA ARG A 301 10.66 -20.85 9.85
C ARG A 301 10.42 -22.17 10.55
N GLU A 302 11.32 -22.55 11.46
CA GLU A 302 11.03 -23.61 12.42
C GLU A 302 9.78 -23.22 13.19
N VAL A 303 8.70 -23.99 13.00
CA VAL A 303 7.48 -23.84 13.79
C VAL A 303 7.83 -24.33 15.19
N GLY A 304 8.16 -23.40 16.08
CA GLY A 304 8.39 -23.69 17.49
C GLY A 304 7.18 -24.44 18.05
N ALA A 305 7.39 -25.73 18.35
CA ALA A 305 6.44 -26.55 19.08
C ALA A 305 6.31 -25.99 20.51
N HIS A 306 5.39 -25.05 20.72
CA HIS A 306 4.99 -24.71 22.08
C HIS A 306 4.05 -25.80 22.61
N ALA A 307 4.62 -26.52 23.57
CA ALA A 307 4.02 -27.58 24.36
C ALA A 307 2.63 -27.18 24.86
N ARG A 308 1.67 -28.12 24.71
CA ARG A 308 0.47 -28.15 25.53
C ARG A 308 0.92 -28.44 26.96
N GLY A 309 0.73 -27.46 27.85
CA GLY A 309 0.57 -27.66 29.29
C GLY A 309 -0.89 -27.49 29.63
#